data_AF-A0A535BUX7-F1
#
_entry.id   AF-A0A535BUX7-F1
#
_cell.length_a   1.000
_cell.length_b   1.000
_cell.length_c   1.000
_cell.angle_alpha   90.00
_cell.angle_beta   90.00
_cell.angle_gamma   90.00
#
_symmetry.space_group_name_H-M   'P 1'
#
loop_
_entity.id
_entity.type
_entity.pdbx_description
1 polymer ?
#
loop_
_entity_poly.entity_id
_entity_poly.type
_entity_poly.pdbx_seq_one_letter_code
_entity_poly.pdbx_strand_id
1 'polypeptide(L)'
;MGGLMVHVFARFISVLAIVLAGLLGNAGTAAAANPLLCFDGHTEGTIYGGHCTLFVDGSGATLDNQETNANGNYSGVYYASSSVSGKPLSAVTELSFTYSGTPTAGSPRISLPIDADNNAATTEFFAFIGAFYCNDGLGHVDATHDSTCTIFWTFGTTSGSDANWAAFVAAHPTWRVSHQSSTDVPFVVADDVGLWTVSNVHFEATTAGGGGGGKPPSDKDKCKKGGWMDLTRADGSSFKNQGDCIQYVNTGK
;
A
#
# COMPACT_ATOMS: atom_id res chain seq x y z
N MET A 1 39.71 -14.16 -78.43
CA MET A 1 40.81 -14.85 -77.73
C MET A 1 40.81 -14.39 -76.28
N GLY A 2 40.36 -15.27 -75.36
CA GLY A 2 40.52 -15.30 -73.88
C GLY A 2 40.19 -14.03 -73.07
N GLY A 3 39.58 -14.03 -71.89
CA GLY A 3 39.16 -15.06 -70.95
C GLY A 3 39.14 -14.43 -69.54
N LEU A 4 37.97 -14.46 -68.88
CA LEU A 4 37.64 -14.55 -67.44
C LEU A 4 38.36 -13.73 -66.32
N MET A 5 37.53 -13.37 -65.31
CA MET A 5 37.76 -13.15 -63.85
C MET A 5 38.14 -11.75 -63.35
N VAL A 6 37.74 -11.26 -62.15
CA VAL A 6 36.68 -11.51 -61.12
C VAL A 6 36.80 -10.32 -60.12
N HIS A 7 35.65 -9.88 -59.57
CA HIS A 7 35.32 -9.13 -58.33
C HIS A 7 36.41 -8.52 -57.41
N VAL A 8 36.10 -7.35 -56.79
CA VAL A 8 35.85 -7.14 -55.32
C VAL A 8 36.13 -5.69 -54.81
N PHE A 9 35.09 -5.06 -54.24
CA PHE A 9 34.98 -4.17 -53.05
C PHE A 9 35.48 -2.69 -52.98
N ALA A 10 34.47 -1.80 -52.80
CA ALA A 10 34.16 -0.93 -51.65
C ALA A 10 35.09 0.24 -51.19
N ARG A 11 34.54 1.48 -51.07
CA ARG A 11 34.02 2.13 -49.82
C ARG A 11 33.81 3.66 -49.98
N PHE A 12 32.79 4.16 -49.27
CA PHE A 12 32.28 5.54 -49.13
C PHE A 12 33.03 6.39 -48.08
N ILE A 13 32.99 7.74 -48.17
CA ILE A 13 32.94 8.69 -47.01
C ILE A 13 32.13 9.96 -47.38
N SER A 14 31.28 10.40 -46.44
CA SER A 14 30.30 11.52 -46.45
C SER A 14 30.76 12.74 -45.65
N VAL A 15 30.18 13.93 -45.90
CA VAL A 15 30.13 15.07 -44.95
C VAL A 15 28.79 15.82 -45.07
N LEU A 16 28.03 15.94 -43.97
CA LEU A 16 26.94 16.92 -43.82
C LEU A 16 26.81 17.32 -42.33
N ALA A 17 26.83 18.63 -42.06
CA ALA A 17 26.78 19.24 -40.74
C ALA A 17 25.34 19.35 -40.21
N ILE A 18 25.15 19.20 -38.90
CA ILE A 18 23.87 19.43 -38.21
C ILE A 18 24.07 20.45 -37.08
N VAL A 19 23.28 21.53 -37.14
CA VAL A 19 23.14 22.58 -36.13
C VAL A 19 22.22 22.07 -35.02
N LEU A 20 22.69 22.08 -33.77
CA LEU A 20 21.89 21.72 -32.59
C LEU A 20 21.27 22.99 -32.00
N ALA A 21 19.98 23.23 -32.28
CA ALA A 21 19.19 24.23 -31.58
C ALA A 21 18.74 23.67 -30.23
N GLY A 22 18.98 24.42 -29.15
CA GLY A 22 18.66 24.03 -27.79
C GLY A 22 17.15 23.88 -27.57
N LEU A 23 16.75 22.69 -27.13
CA LEU A 23 15.47 22.46 -26.48
C LEU A 23 15.61 22.94 -25.03
N LEU A 24 15.09 24.13 -24.73
CA LEU A 24 14.67 24.49 -23.38
C LEU A 24 13.45 23.63 -23.04
N GLY A 25 13.70 22.40 -22.59
CA GLY A 25 12.68 21.59 -21.95
C GLY A 25 12.38 22.21 -20.59
N ASN A 26 11.18 22.79 -20.44
CA ASN A 26 10.60 23.00 -19.12
C ASN A 26 10.62 21.64 -18.40
N ALA A 27 11.49 21.49 -17.42
CA ALA A 27 11.40 20.43 -16.44
C ALA A 27 10.17 20.73 -15.58
N GLY A 28 8.98 20.40 -16.09
CA GLY A 28 7.83 20.20 -15.24
C GLY A 28 8.20 19.08 -14.27
N THR A 29 8.15 19.36 -12.97
CA THR A 29 8.25 18.34 -11.92
C THR A 29 7.30 17.21 -12.28
N ALA A 30 7.85 16.04 -12.59
CA ALA A 30 7.05 14.85 -12.82
C ALA A 30 6.21 14.61 -11.56
N ALA A 31 4.89 14.61 -11.69
CA ALA A 31 4.00 14.28 -10.58
C ALA A 31 4.35 12.87 -10.08
N ALA A 32 4.35 12.66 -8.76
CA ALA A 32 4.56 11.34 -8.19
C ALA A 32 3.53 10.36 -8.77
N ALA A 33 3.95 9.15 -9.13
CA ALA A 33 3.07 8.16 -9.77
C ALA A 33 1.92 7.69 -8.86
N ASN A 34 2.06 7.90 -7.55
CA ASN A 34 1.07 7.59 -6.51
C ASN A 34 1.20 8.65 -5.40
N PRO A 35 0.65 9.86 -5.59
CA PRO A 35 0.80 10.94 -4.63
C PRO A 35 -0.01 10.68 -3.36
N LEU A 36 0.42 11.28 -2.25
CA LEU A 36 -0.36 11.32 -1.02
C LEU A 36 -1.62 12.18 -1.26
N LEU A 37 -2.76 11.72 -0.79
CA LEU A 37 -4.06 12.37 -0.94
C LEU A 37 -4.66 12.68 0.42
N CYS A 38 -5.43 13.76 0.49
CA CYS A 38 -6.20 14.15 1.67
C CYS A 38 -7.64 13.61 1.62
N PHE A 39 -8.19 13.34 2.80
CA PHE A 39 -9.63 13.22 3.04
C PHE A 39 -9.96 13.90 4.38
N ASP A 40 -11.15 14.49 4.48
CA ASP A 40 -11.60 15.16 5.69
C ASP A 40 -13.12 15.39 5.70
N GLY A 41 -13.69 15.60 6.88
CA GLY A 41 -15.14 15.76 7.02
C GLY A 41 -15.68 17.02 6.34
N HIS A 42 -14.87 18.08 6.25
CA HIS A 42 -15.28 19.38 5.74
C HIS A 42 -15.45 19.41 4.21
N THR A 43 -14.49 18.88 3.47
CA THR A 43 -14.43 18.97 2.00
C THR A 43 -15.19 17.86 1.30
N GLU A 44 -15.46 16.74 2.00
CA GLU A 44 -16.24 15.61 1.47
C GLU A 44 -17.76 15.87 1.49
N GLY A 45 -18.21 17.07 1.87
CA GLY A 45 -19.63 17.44 1.88
C GLY A 45 -20.44 16.68 2.95
N THR A 46 -19.77 16.22 4.00
CA THR A 46 -20.40 15.49 5.11
C THR A 46 -20.93 16.45 6.17
N ILE A 47 -21.55 15.90 7.23
CA ILE A 47 -21.95 16.67 8.41
C ILE A 47 -20.79 16.89 9.40
N TYR A 48 -19.66 16.21 9.17
CA TYR A 48 -18.48 16.23 10.02
C TYR A 48 -17.58 17.41 9.66
N GLY A 49 -16.70 17.74 10.61
CA GLY A 49 -15.67 18.73 10.43
C GLY A 49 -14.28 18.14 10.17
N GLY A 50 -13.25 18.96 10.34
CA GLY A 50 -11.84 18.63 10.17
C GLY A 50 -11.31 19.04 8.80
N HIS A 51 -10.04 19.39 8.75
CA HIS A 51 -9.37 19.86 7.54
C HIS A 51 -8.05 19.14 7.33
N CYS A 52 -7.88 18.53 6.14
CA CYS A 52 -6.61 18.02 5.69
C CYS A 52 -6.01 18.99 4.66
N THR A 53 -4.77 19.42 4.89
CA THR A 53 -4.04 20.29 3.94
C THR A 53 -2.70 19.67 3.59
N LEU A 54 -2.54 19.22 2.35
CA LEU A 54 -1.26 18.70 1.84
C LEU A 54 -0.18 19.78 1.88
N PHE A 55 1.05 19.37 2.19
CA PHE A 55 2.22 20.22 2.02
C PHE A 55 2.46 20.51 0.53
N VAL A 56 3.10 21.65 0.24
CA VAL A 56 3.34 22.10 -1.13
C VAL A 56 4.19 21.11 -1.94
N ASP A 57 5.10 20.40 -1.27
CA ASP A 57 5.95 19.35 -1.85
C ASP A 57 5.28 17.96 -1.90
N GLY A 58 4.07 17.82 -1.33
CA GLY A 58 3.33 16.56 -1.26
C GLY A 58 3.92 15.53 -0.31
N SER A 59 4.88 15.88 0.55
CA SER A 59 5.56 14.92 1.44
C SER A 59 4.75 14.54 2.69
N GLY A 60 3.61 15.21 2.90
CA GLY A 60 2.80 15.10 4.10
C GLY A 60 1.59 16.03 4.09
N ALA A 61 0.93 16.14 5.24
CA ALA A 61 -0.22 17.01 5.45
C ALA A 61 -0.30 17.55 6.88
N THR A 62 -1.00 18.68 7.01
CA THR A 62 -1.57 19.14 8.28
C THR A 62 -2.95 18.54 8.46
N LEU A 63 -3.23 17.99 9.64
CA LEU A 63 -4.51 17.45 10.08
C LEU A 63 -5.05 18.35 11.19
N ASP A 64 -6.02 19.21 10.86
CA ASP A 64 -6.61 20.18 11.79
C ASP A 64 -8.05 19.78 12.13
N ASN A 65 -8.23 19.34 13.38
CA ASN A 65 -9.53 18.96 13.95
C ASN A 65 -9.91 19.88 15.13
N GLN A 66 -9.37 21.10 15.19
CA GLN A 66 -9.60 22.02 16.32
C GLN A 66 -10.96 22.73 16.24
N GLU A 67 -11.66 22.64 15.12
CA GLU A 67 -12.96 23.26 14.97
C GLU A 67 -14.02 22.62 15.87
N THR A 68 -15.06 23.39 16.21
CA THR A 68 -16.15 22.90 17.06
C THR A 68 -17.33 22.50 16.18
N ASN A 69 -17.37 21.23 15.76
CA ASN A 69 -18.51 20.63 15.07
C ASN A 69 -19.25 19.67 16.02
N ALA A 70 -20.57 19.81 16.13
CA ALA A 70 -21.39 18.97 17.00
C ALA A 70 -21.41 17.48 16.59
N ASN A 71 -21.10 17.17 15.34
CA ASN A 71 -21.04 15.81 14.82
C ASN A 71 -19.64 15.19 14.94
N GLY A 72 -18.62 15.97 15.34
CA GLY A 72 -17.22 15.55 15.37
C GLY A 72 -16.44 15.96 14.12
N ASN A 73 -15.12 15.76 14.17
CA ASN A 73 -14.17 16.15 13.14
C ASN A 73 -13.28 14.97 12.75
N TYR A 74 -12.89 14.89 11.49
CA TYR A 74 -11.81 14.00 11.07
C TYR A 74 -11.02 14.60 9.90
N SER A 75 -9.75 14.24 9.83
CA SER A 75 -8.87 14.55 8.71
C SER A 75 -7.78 13.49 8.61
N GLY A 76 -7.35 13.19 7.39
CA GLY A 76 -6.35 12.14 7.18
C GLY A 76 -5.75 12.11 5.79
N VAL A 77 -4.78 11.22 5.61
CA VAL A 77 -4.08 11.01 4.36
C VAL A 77 -4.02 9.54 3.96
N TYR A 78 -3.99 9.29 2.66
CA TYR A 78 -3.90 7.96 2.09
C TYR A 78 -3.21 7.99 0.72
N TYR A 79 -2.90 6.81 0.19
CA TYR A 79 -2.51 6.64 -1.20
C TYR A 79 -3.62 5.95 -1.97
N ALA A 80 -3.87 6.39 -3.22
CA ALA A 80 -4.88 5.77 -4.08
C ALA A 80 -4.59 4.29 -4.40
N SER A 81 -3.32 3.89 -4.28
CA SER A 81 -2.89 2.50 -4.36
C SER A 81 -1.88 2.21 -3.26
N SER A 82 -1.88 0.98 -2.74
CA SER A 82 -0.93 0.55 -1.71
C SER A 82 -0.43 -0.85 -2.03
N SER A 83 0.86 -1.11 -1.78
CA SER A 83 1.48 -2.41 -2.03
C SER A 83 1.04 -3.47 -1.02
N VAL A 84 0.47 -3.07 0.12
CA VAL A 84 -0.06 -4.00 1.14
C VAL A 84 -1.44 -4.56 0.80
N SER A 85 -2.23 -3.91 -0.05
CA SER A 85 -3.60 -4.37 -0.38
C SER A 85 -3.59 -5.83 -0.89
N GLY A 86 -4.41 -6.69 -0.28
CA GLY A 86 -4.56 -8.11 -0.60
C GLY A 86 -3.46 -9.01 -0.03
N LYS A 87 -2.44 -8.43 0.62
CA LYS A 87 -1.32 -9.20 1.18
C LYS A 87 -1.72 -9.85 2.50
N PRO A 88 -1.20 -11.05 2.82
CA PRO A 88 -1.27 -11.57 4.17
C PRO A 88 -0.52 -10.62 5.12
N LEU A 89 -0.96 -10.55 6.38
CA LEU A 89 -0.31 -9.68 7.37
C LEU A 89 1.20 -9.95 7.48
N SER A 90 1.61 -11.21 7.34
CA SER A 90 3.02 -11.62 7.37
C SER A 90 3.88 -11.07 6.22
N ALA A 91 3.28 -10.55 5.15
CA ALA A 91 4.01 -9.98 4.02
C ALA A 91 4.15 -8.46 4.11
N VAL A 92 3.47 -7.80 5.06
CA VAL A 92 3.61 -6.36 5.31
C VAL A 92 4.96 -6.10 5.99
N THR A 93 5.74 -5.21 5.39
CA THR A 93 7.10 -4.87 5.81
C THR A 93 7.21 -3.49 6.39
N GLU A 94 6.28 -2.60 6.07
CA GLU A 94 6.29 -1.25 6.61
C GLU A 94 4.87 -0.72 6.82
N LEU A 95 4.59 -0.30 8.06
CA LEU A 95 3.42 0.49 8.44
C LEU A 95 3.92 1.65 9.28
N SER A 96 4.28 2.75 8.63
CA SER A 96 4.98 3.84 9.29
C SER A 96 4.47 5.22 8.88
N PHE A 97 4.60 6.18 9.80
CA PHE A 97 4.49 7.61 9.51
C PHE A 97 5.25 8.43 10.55
N THR A 98 5.70 9.62 10.17
CA THR A 98 6.25 10.63 11.08
C THR A 98 5.15 11.62 11.43
N TYR A 99 5.11 12.10 12.68
CA TYR A 99 4.12 13.06 13.13
C TYR A 99 4.67 14.15 14.05
N SER A 100 3.95 15.27 14.12
CA SER A 100 4.10 16.28 15.16
C SER A 100 2.76 16.56 15.84
N GLY A 101 2.81 17.19 17.02
CA GLY A 101 1.62 17.42 17.86
C GLY A 101 1.57 16.44 19.02
N THR A 102 0.56 16.60 19.88
CA THR A 102 0.39 15.73 21.06
C THR A 102 -0.48 14.53 20.68
N PRO A 103 0.04 13.29 20.69
CA PRO A 103 -0.76 12.13 20.36
C PRO A 103 -1.79 11.86 21.46
N THR A 104 -2.97 11.41 21.06
CA THR A 104 -4.07 10.94 21.90
C THR A 104 -4.30 9.45 21.64
N ALA A 105 -5.09 8.80 22.48
CA ALA A 105 -5.42 7.39 22.28
C ALA A 105 -6.05 7.10 20.90
N GLY A 106 -6.76 8.05 20.30
CA GLY A 106 -7.34 7.91 18.97
C GLY A 106 -6.47 8.48 17.83
N SER A 107 -5.61 9.47 18.07
CA SER A 107 -5.03 10.29 16.98
C SER A 107 -3.56 10.70 17.20
N PRO A 108 -2.77 10.84 16.12
CA PRO A 108 -3.00 10.26 14.80
C PRO A 108 -2.80 8.73 14.82
N ARG A 109 -3.44 8.01 13.92
CA ARG A 109 -3.30 6.54 13.80
C ARG A 109 -3.33 6.04 12.37
N ILE A 110 -2.70 4.90 12.13
CA ILE A 110 -2.95 4.09 10.93
C ILE A 110 -4.25 3.32 11.15
N SER A 111 -5.13 3.34 10.16
CA SER A 111 -6.25 2.40 10.04
C SER A 111 -5.94 1.46 8.87
N LEU A 112 -5.76 0.18 9.19
CA LEU A 112 -5.44 -0.87 8.22
C LEU A 112 -6.70 -1.71 7.97
N PRO A 113 -7.28 -1.71 6.76
CA PRO A 113 -8.47 -2.50 6.47
C PRO A 113 -8.12 -3.99 6.45
N ILE A 114 -8.90 -4.80 7.18
CA ILE A 114 -8.64 -6.24 7.36
C ILE A 114 -9.73 -7.07 6.66
N ASP A 115 -9.27 -8.07 5.91
CA ASP A 115 -10.04 -9.23 5.47
C ASP A 115 -9.67 -10.42 6.37
N ALA A 116 -10.54 -10.76 7.32
CA ALA A 116 -10.28 -11.73 8.38
C ALA A 116 -10.76 -13.14 8.07
N ASP A 117 -11.79 -13.29 7.24
CA ASP A 117 -12.32 -14.60 6.86
C ASP A 117 -11.88 -15.06 5.47
N ASN A 118 -11.12 -14.20 4.76
CA ASN A 118 -10.52 -14.47 3.46
C ASN A 118 -11.58 -14.92 2.43
N ASN A 119 -12.79 -14.36 2.54
CA ASN A 119 -13.96 -14.85 1.82
C ASN A 119 -14.18 -14.18 0.45
N ALA A 120 -13.65 -12.98 0.21
CA ALA A 120 -13.56 -12.26 -1.07
C ALA A 120 -13.28 -10.76 -0.85
N ALA A 121 -12.16 -10.44 -0.18
CA ALA A 121 -11.49 -9.14 -0.24
C ALA A 121 -12.23 -7.93 0.37
N THR A 122 -13.38 -8.09 1.03
CA THR A 122 -14.06 -6.95 1.68
C THR A 122 -13.35 -6.49 2.94
N THR A 123 -13.53 -5.24 3.35
CA THR A 123 -13.08 -4.79 4.66
C THR A 123 -14.12 -5.22 5.69
N GLU A 124 -13.80 -6.17 6.57
CA GLU A 124 -14.69 -6.50 7.69
C GLU A 124 -14.52 -5.56 8.88
N PHE A 125 -13.29 -5.10 9.10
CA PHE A 125 -12.96 -4.11 10.13
C PHE A 125 -11.61 -3.45 9.84
N PHE A 126 -11.26 -2.48 10.68
CA PHE A 126 -9.94 -1.86 10.67
C PHE A 126 -9.14 -2.29 11.90
N ALA A 127 -7.89 -2.67 11.68
CA ALA A 127 -6.89 -2.69 12.74
C ALA A 127 -6.34 -1.27 12.92
N PHE A 128 -6.15 -0.85 14.17
CA PHE A 128 -5.75 0.50 14.54
C PHE A 128 -4.35 0.48 15.16
N ILE A 129 -3.46 1.31 14.62
CA ILE A 129 -2.12 1.55 15.16
C ILE A 129 -1.97 3.03 15.47
N GLY A 130 -2.17 3.39 16.74
CA GLY A 130 -2.14 4.79 17.18
C GLY A 130 -0.76 5.24 17.62
N ALA A 131 -0.40 6.48 17.27
CA ALA A 131 0.83 7.12 17.73
C ALA A 131 1.01 7.05 19.24
N PHE A 132 -0.06 7.25 20.01
CA PHE A 132 -0.03 7.17 21.49
C PHE A 132 0.43 5.81 22.02
N TYR A 133 0.05 4.73 21.35
CA TYR A 133 0.39 3.35 21.76
C TYR A 133 1.66 2.81 21.12
N CYS A 134 2.30 3.62 20.27
CA CYS A 134 3.62 3.39 19.69
C CYS A 134 4.69 4.31 20.30
N ASN A 135 4.31 5.20 21.23
CA ASN A 135 5.15 6.34 21.56
C ASN A 135 6.28 5.96 22.53
N ASP A 136 7.49 5.91 22.01
CA ASP A 136 8.76 5.96 22.75
C ASP A 136 9.28 7.40 22.96
N GLY A 137 8.54 8.41 22.45
CA GLY A 137 8.88 9.84 22.49
C GLY A 137 9.46 10.40 21.19
N LEU A 138 9.51 9.63 20.09
CA LEU A 138 10.25 10.02 18.88
C LEU A 138 9.44 10.71 17.77
N GLY A 139 8.13 10.92 17.94
CA GLY A 139 7.32 11.54 16.87
C GLY A 139 7.24 10.69 15.60
N HIS A 140 7.42 9.37 15.74
CA HIS A 140 7.41 8.41 14.65
C HIS A 140 6.62 7.18 15.08
N VAL A 141 5.91 6.59 14.12
CA VAL A 141 5.24 5.29 14.25
C VAL A 141 5.90 4.35 13.26
N ASP A 142 6.38 3.22 13.74
CA ASP A 142 6.84 2.08 12.93
C ASP A 142 6.27 0.78 13.50
N ALA A 143 5.03 0.48 13.14
CA ALA A 143 4.29 -0.64 13.74
C ALA A 143 5.00 -1.98 13.53
N THR A 144 5.66 -2.13 12.38
CA THR A 144 6.27 -3.36 11.89
C THR A 144 7.56 -3.73 12.62
N HIS A 145 8.28 -2.75 13.15
CA HIS A 145 9.57 -2.96 13.82
C HIS A 145 9.60 -2.51 15.28
N ASP A 146 8.68 -1.65 15.70
CA ASP A 146 8.57 -1.23 17.09
C ASP A 146 7.73 -2.22 17.90
N SER A 147 8.41 -2.93 18.81
CA SER A 147 7.78 -3.89 19.72
C SER A 147 6.83 -3.28 20.76
N THR A 148 6.79 -1.95 20.89
CA THR A 148 5.91 -1.23 21.82
C THR A 148 4.56 -0.86 21.21
N CYS A 149 4.47 -0.83 19.88
CA CYS A 149 3.26 -0.50 19.13
C CYS A 149 2.13 -1.51 19.34
N THR A 150 1.18 -1.22 20.23
CA THR A 150 0.01 -2.09 20.41
C THR A 150 -0.95 -1.98 19.21
N ILE A 151 -1.41 -3.13 18.70
CA ILE A 151 -2.37 -3.22 17.59
C ILE A 151 -3.75 -3.49 18.14
N PHE A 152 -4.71 -2.60 17.90
CA PHE A 152 -6.10 -2.75 18.35
C PHE A 152 -7.01 -3.18 17.21
N TRP A 153 -8.02 -3.99 17.50
CA TRP A 153 -8.98 -4.42 16.48
C TRP A 153 -10.34 -4.77 17.12
N THR A 154 -11.40 -4.64 16.32
CA THR A 154 -12.76 -5.04 16.69
C THR A 154 -13.40 -5.75 15.52
N PHE A 155 -13.71 -7.03 15.68
CA PHE A 155 -14.41 -7.84 14.68
C PHE A 155 -15.75 -8.30 15.22
N GLY A 156 -16.84 -7.79 14.63
CA GLY A 156 -18.19 -8.03 15.12
C GLY A 156 -18.37 -7.54 16.56
N THR A 157 -18.67 -8.44 17.49
CA THR A 157 -18.81 -8.13 18.93
C THR A 157 -17.54 -8.39 19.73
N THR A 158 -16.46 -8.84 19.09
CA THR A 158 -15.19 -9.16 19.76
C THR A 158 -14.20 -8.03 19.54
N SER A 159 -13.60 -7.54 20.63
CA SER A 159 -12.49 -6.59 20.56
C SER A 159 -11.26 -7.20 21.20
N GLY A 160 -10.10 -6.88 20.65
CA GLY A 160 -8.83 -7.38 21.11
C GLY A 160 -7.71 -6.37 20.91
N SER A 161 -6.57 -6.70 21.50
CA SER A 161 -5.33 -5.98 21.29
C SER A 161 -4.18 -6.97 21.28
N ASP A 162 -3.26 -6.81 20.35
CA ASP A 162 -2.05 -7.59 20.25
C ASP A 162 -0.84 -6.69 20.59
N ALA A 163 0.10 -7.22 21.38
CA ALA A 163 1.14 -6.41 22.01
C ALA A 163 2.07 -5.71 20.99
N ASN A 164 2.19 -6.26 19.79
CA ASN A 164 2.93 -5.69 18.66
C ASN A 164 2.53 -6.37 17.35
N TRP A 165 3.06 -5.87 16.22
CA TRP A 165 2.81 -6.43 14.90
C TRP A 165 3.14 -7.93 14.80
N ALA A 166 4.26 -8.37 15.37
CA ALA A 166 4.64 -9.79 15.33
C ALA A 166 3.62 -10.68 16.07
N ALA A 167 3.12 -10.23 17.22
CA ALA A 167 2.06 -10.93 17.95
C ALA A 167 0.74 -10.94 17.17
N PHE A 168 0.37 -9.81 16.55
CA PHE A 168 -0.81 -9.68 15.70
C PHE A 168 -0.77 -10.66 14.52
N VAL A 169 0.35 -10.70 13.79
CA VAL A 169 0.56 -11.64 12.67
C VAL A 169 0.52 -13.10 13.13
N ALA A 170 1.11 -13.41 14.28
CA ALA A 170 1.14 -14.78 14.82
C ALA A 170 -0.23 -15.26 15.30
N ALA A 171 -1.03 -14.38 15.90
CA ALA A 171 -2.38 -14.68 16.36
C ALA A 171 -3.36 -14.87 15.19
N HIS A 172 -3.12 -14.16 14.08
CA HIS A 172 -4.05 -14.08 12.94
C HIS A 172 -3.39 -14.49 11.61
N PRO A 173 -2.89 -15.73 11.48
CA PRO A 173 -2.06 -16.14 10.34
C PRO A 173 -2.81 -16.21 9.00
N THR A 174 -4.14 -16.17 9.00
CA THR A 174 -4.97 -16.21 7.80
C THR A 174 -5.53 -14.86 7.39
N TRP A 175 -5.38 -13.82 8.22
CA TRP A 175 -5.89 -12.49 7.93
C TRP A 175 -5.05 -11.81 6.85
N ARG A 176 -5.69 -10.90 6.13
CA ARG A 176 -5.10 -10.13 5.05
C ARG A 176 -5.45 -8.66 5.20
N VAL A 177 -4.69 -7.82 4.50
CA VAL A 177 -5.16 -6.47 4.18
C VAL A 177 -6.21 -6.58 3.09
N SER A 178 -7.35 -5.93 3.29
CA SER A 178 -8.47 -5.91 2.33
C SER A 178 -8.07 -5.30 0.96
N HIS A 179 -8.81 -5.63 -0.11
CA HIS A 179 -8.55 -5.09 -1.46
C HIS A 179 -9.73 -5.07 -2.45
N GLN A 180 -10.97 -5.27 -1.99
CA GLN A 180 -12.11 -5.47 -2.90
C GLN A 180 -12.47 -4.22 -3.70
N SER A 181 -12.20 -3.05 -3.14
CA SER A 181 -12.49 -1.76 -3.74
C SER A 181 -11.29 -0.83 -3.73
N SER A 182 -11.31 0.18 -4.59
CA SER A 182 -10.33 1.27 -4.57
C SER A 182 -10.40 2.12 -3.29
N THR A 183 -11.36 1.87 -2.41
CA THR A 183 -11.50 2.51 -1.09
C THR A 183 -10.94 1.66 0.06
N ASP A 184 -10.61 0.38 -0.19
CA ASP A 184 -9.98 -0.51 0.79
C ASP A 184 -8.46 -0.29 0.82
N VAL A 185 -8.07 0.94 1.16
CA VAL A 185 -6.67 1.36 1.26
C VAL A 185 -6.34 1.71 2.71
N PRO A 186 -5.11 1.42 3.19
CA PRO A 186 -4.67 1.92 4.48
C PRO A 186 -4.57 3.44 4.45
N PHE A 187 -4.81 4.05 5.60
CA PHE A 187 -4.74 5.50 5.74
C PHE A 187 -4.26 5.92 7.14
N VAL A 188 -3.66 7.10 7.23
CA VAL A 188 -3.41 7.78 8.51
C VAL A 188 -4.56 8.76 8.76
N VAL A 189 -5.13 8.74 9.96
CA VAL A 189 -6.25 9.60 10.35
C VAL A 189 -6.04 10.21 11.72
N ALA A 190 -6.60 11.40 11.90
CA ALA A 190 -6.93 11.98 13.18
C ALA A 190 -8.43 12.24 13.24
N ASP A 191 -9.07 11.88 14.35
CA ASP A 191 -10.50 12.10 14.65
C ASP A 191 -10.74 12.55 16.10
N ASP A 192 -9.69 12.77 16.88
CA ASP A 192 -9.74 13.53 18.13
C ASP A 192 -9.57 15.03 17.85
N VAL A 193 -9.98 15.85 18.82
CA VAL A 193 -9.74 17.31 18.79
C VAL A 193 -8.25 17.57 18.95
N GLY A 194 -7.64 18.21 17.95
CA GLY A 194 -6.23 18.57 17.98
C GLY A 194 -5.70 19.03 16.63
N LEU A 195 -4.39 19.26 16.60
CA LEU A 195 -3.65 19.68 15.41
C LEU A 195 -2.38 18.84 15.30
N TRP A 196 -2.24 18.16 14.17
CA TRP A 196 -1.09 17.33 13.87
C TRP A 196 -0.52 17.64 12.50
N THR A 197 0.75 17.28 12.32
CA THR A 197 1.28 17.05 10.98
C THR A 197 1.63 15.59 10.83
N VAL A 198 1.50 15.07 9.61
CA VAL A 198 1.91 13.72 9.24
C VAL A 198 2.75 13.77 7.98
N SER A 199 3.81 12.97 7.91
CA SER A 199 4.73 12.90 6.77
C SER A 199 5.44 11.54 6.73
N ASN A 200 6.20 11.26 5.67
CA ASN A 200 6.91 9.98 5.49
C ASN A 200 5.96 8.78 5.73
N VAL A 201 4.78 8.83 5.10
CA VAL A 201 3.76 7.79 5.23
C VAL A 201 4.16 6.62 4.34
N HIS A 202 4.33 5.44 4.92
CA HIS A 202 4.72 4.22 4.20
C HIS A 202 3.78 3.06 4.54
N PHE A 203 3.27 2.44 3.49
CA PHE A 203 2.45 1.24 3.55
C PHE A 203 3.02 0.23 2.56
N GLU A 204 4.01 -0.54 3.02
CA GLU A 204 4.78 -1.42 2.16
C GLU A 204 4.67 -2.89 2.52
N ALA A 205 4.66 -3.73 1.50
CA ALA A 205 4.77 -5.17 1.61
C ALA A 205 5.91 -5.71 0.72
N THR A 206 6.40 -6.89 1.05
CA THR A 206 7.36 -7.59 0.19
C THR A 206 6.82 -7.73 -1.24
N THR A 207 7.70 -7.43 -2.21
CA THR A 207 7.46 -7.65 -3.66
C THR A 207 7.42 -9.12 -4.05
N ALA A 208 7.59 -10.04 -3.09
CA ALA A 208 7.18 -11.42 -3.27
C ALA A 208 5.69 -11.42 -3.64
N GLY A 209 5.37 -11.85 -4.87
CA GLY A 209 4.01 -12.04 -5.33
C GLY A 209 3.18 -12.77 -4.27
N GLY A 210 1.91 -12.37 -4.09
CA GLY A 210 1.03 -12.85 -3.02
C GLY A 210 1.25 -14.34 -2.73
N GLY A 211 1.82 -14.64 -1.56
CA GLY A 211 2.37 -15.96 -1.27
C GLY A 211 2.52 -16.14 0.22
N GLY A 212 1.44 -16.58 0.86
CA GLY A 212 1.42 -16.88 2.29
C GLY A 212 0.01 -17.23 2.75
N GLY A 213 -0.46 -18.43 2.38
CA GLY A 213 -1.73 -18.99 2.87
C GLY A 213 -2.60 -19.69 1.82
N GLY A 214 -2.26 -19.59 0.54
CA GLY A 214 -2.98 -20.30 -0.51
C GLY A 214 -2.84 -21.81 -0.35
N LYS A 215 -3.94 -22.54 -0.31
CA LYS A 215 -3.86 -24.00 -0.48
C LYS A 215 -3.49 -24.30 -1.94
N PRO A 216 -2.84 -25.44 -2.22
CA PRO A 216 -2.74 -25.93 -3.58
C PRO A 216 -4.12 -25.98 -4.25
N PRO A 217 -4.23 -25.58 -5.52
CA PRO A 217 -5.49 -25.67 -6.25
C PRO A 217 -5.98 -27.12 -6.25
N SER A 218 -7.20 -27.35 -5.75
CA SER A 218 -7.85 -28.66 -5.77
C SER A 218 -8.23 -29.10 -7.18
N ASP A 219 -8.48 -28.13 -8.06
CA ASP A 219 -8.88 -28.31 -9.44
C ASP A 219 -8.55 -27.07 -10.28
N LYS A 220 -8.64 -27.22 -11.60
CA LYS A 220 -8.26 -26.18 -12.58
C LYS A 220 -9.23 -25.00 -12.61
N ASP A 221 -10.45 -25.16 -12.10
CA ASP A 221 -11.44 -24.09 -12.15
C ASP A 221 -11.14 -23.04 -11.07
N LYS A 222 -10.51 -23.42 -9.97
CA LYS A 222 -9.97 -22.48 -8.96
C LYS A 222 -8.92 -21.54 -9.52
N CYS A 223 -8.17 -21.95 -10.54
CA CYS A 223 -7.18 -21.09 -11.18
C CYS A 223 -7.79 -20.01 -12.09
N LYS A 224 -9.04 -20.17 -12.51
CA LYS A 224 -9.66 -19.29 -13.52
C LYS A 224 -10.13 -17.97 -12.91
N LYS A 225 -10.33 -16.97 -13.76
CA LYS A 225 -10.90 -15.65 -13.40
C LYS A 225 -10.16 -14.95 -12.25
N GLY A 226 -8.84 -15.10 -12.18
CA GLY A 226 -8.00 -14.47 -11.15
C GLY A 226 -7.73 -15.31 -9.92
N GLY A 227 -8.45 -16.43 -9.71
CA GLY A 227 -8.30 -17.24 -8.49
C GLY A 227 -6.91 -17.88 -8.29
N TRP A 228 -6.06 -17.93 -9.33
CA TRP A 228 -4.66 -18.34 -9.20
C TRP A 228 -3.80 -17.42 -8.32
N MET A 229 -4.21 -16.17 -8.11
CA MET A 229 -3.47 -15.18 -7.32
C MET A 229 -3.45 -15.53 -5.83
N ASP A 230 -4.48 -16.25 -5.37
CA ASP A 230 -4.65 -16.65 -3.97
C ASP A 230 -4.25 -18.11 -3.70
N LEU A 231 -3.72 -18.79 -4.72
CA LEU A 231 -3.29 -20.19 -4.66
C LEU A 231 -1.76 -20.27 -4.72
N THR A 232 -1.20 -21.25 -4.04
CA THR A 232 0.25 -21.53 -4.09
C THR A 232 0.51 -22.97 -4.44
N ARG A 233 1.72 -23.27 -4.90
CA ARG A 233 2.21 -24.64 -5.01
C ARG A 233 2.38 -25.27 -3.62
N ALA A 234 2.61 -26.59 -3.60
CA ALA A 234 2.87 -27.33 -2.36
C ALA A 234 4.16 -26.85 -1.65
N ASP A 235 5.09 -26.25 -2.38
CA ASP A 235 6.31 -25.62 -1.83
C ASP A 235 6.10 -24.18 -1.33
N GLY A 236 4.86 -23.68 -1.40
CA GLY A 236 4.49 -22.31 -0.99
C GLY A 236 4.72 -21.24 -2.04
N SER A 237 5.30 -21.56 -3.21
CA SER A 237 5.52 -20.57 -4.28
C SER A 237 4.23 -20.18 -5.00
N SER A 238 4.12 -18.90 -5.35
CA SER A 238 2.96 -18.36 -6.07
C SER A 238 2.96 -18.73 -7.56
N PHE A 239 1.77 -18.79 -8.16
CA PHE A 239 1.64 -18.91 -9.60
C PHE A 239 1.93 -17.58 -10.30
N LYS A 240 2.53 -17.64 -11.49
CA LYS A 240 2.88 -16.45 -12.29
C LYS A 240 1.69 -15.90 -13.06
N ASN A 241 0.76 -16.77 -13.42
CA ASN A 241 -0.47 -16.45 -14.15
C ASN A 241 -1.46 -17.62 -14.07
N GLN A 242 -2.65 -17.42 -14.61
CA GLN A 242 -3.68 -18.47 -14.69
C GLN A 242 -3.20 -19.74 -15.39
N GLY A 243 -2.43 -19.61 -16.47
CA GLY A 243 -1.91 -20.76 -17.22
C GLY A 243 -0.97 -21.62 -16.39
N ASP A 244 -0.10 -20.98 -15.61
CA ASP A 244 0.84 -21.62 -14.68
C ASP A 244 0.10 -22.41 -13.58
N CYS A 245 -0.94 -21.83 -12.98
CA CYS A 245 -1.79 -22.53 -12.01
C CYS A 245 -2.51 -23.74 -12.62
N ILE A 246 -3.11 -23.57 -13.81
CA ILE A 246 -3.81 -24.66 -14.50
C ILE A 246 -2.83 -25.77 -14.88
N GLN A 247 -1.61 -25.41 -15.30
CA GLN A 247 -0.56 -26.36 -15.62
C GLN A 247 -0.14 -27.16 -14.38
N TYR A 248 0.02 -26.50 -13.25
CA TYR A 248 0.32 -27.17 -11.98
C TYR A 248 -0.77 -28.15 -11.57
N VAL A 249 -2.05 -27.81 -11.71
CA VAL A 249 -3.14 -28.77 -11.44
C VAL A 249 -3.07 -29.98 -12.37
N ASN A 250 -2.81 -29.76 -13.67
CA ASN A 250 -2.81 -30.84 -14.65
C ASN A 250 -1.58 -31.75 -14.55
N THR A 251 -0.45 -31.23 -14.07
CA THR A 251 0.85 -31.91 -14.18
C THR A 251 1.58 -32.12 -12.85
N GLY A 252 1.15 -31.45 -11.79
CA GLY A 252 1.83 -31.43 -10.48
C GLY A 252 3.17 -30.70 -10.49
N LYS A 253 3.44 -29.84 -11.49
CA LYS A 253 4.69 -29.11 -11.69
C LYS A 253 4.45 -27.61 -11.88
#